data_AF-A0A0B1SR52-F1
#
_entry.id   AF-A0A0B1SR52-F1
#
_cell.length_a   1.000
_cell.length_b   1.000
_cell.length_c   1.000
_cell.angle_alpha   90.00
_cell.angle_beta   90.00
_cell.angle_gamma   90.00
#
_symmetry.space_group_name_H-M   'P 1'
#
loop_
_entity.id
_entity.type
_entity.pdbx_description
1 polymer ?
#
loop_
_entity_poly.entity_id
_entity_poly.type
_entity_poly.pdbx_seq_one_letter_code
_entity_poly.pdbx_strand_id
1 'polypeptide(L)'
;MREHEFRHVIAAIIAPEKATDQYISRLFLAFATDDKKTITFQDLIECLSLIQPRTAESNAQWTIRIITGCQTDRFAFPEFLSFTKAVFGLNEGKSRDEYEDVRNNKEGNKETVEQRATTIFKELDSNGDGYVTLEDMTRFFEGNQYL
;
A
#
# COMPACT_ATOMS: atom_id res chain seq x y z
N MET A 1 11.26 7.10 -17.89
CA MET A 1 11.94 6.90 -16.60
C MET A 1 11.83 5.43 -16.22
N ARG A 2 12.96 4.76 -15.97
CA ARG A 2 13.03 3.36 -15.52
C ARG A 2 12.98 3.29 -13.99
N GLU A 3 12.70 2.11 -13.44
CA GLU A 3 12.49 1.93 -11.99
C GLU A 3 13.67 2.42 -11.13
N HIS A 4 14.92 2.17 -11.53
CA HIS A 4 16.09 2.65 -10.79
C HIS A 4 16.21 4.18 -10.74
N GLU A 5 15.79 4.88 -11.80
CA GLU A 5 15.77 6.35 -11.86
C GLU A 5 14.64 6.89 -10.96
N PHE A 6 13.46 6.27 -11.04
CA PHE A 6 12.32 6.59 -10.18
C PHE A 6 12.65 6.41 -8.70
N ARG A 7 13.34 5.32 -8.35
CA ARG A 7 13.83 5.08 -6.99
C ARG A 7 14.72 6.23 -6.50
N HIS A 8 15.60 6.75 -7.35
CA HIS A 8 16.48 7.85 -6.98
C HIS A 8 15.67 9.14 -6.71
N VAL A 9 14.66 9.42 -7.53
CA VAL A 9 13.76 10.57 -7.33
C VAL A 9 12.96 10.42 -6.03
N ILE A 10 12.37 9.25 -5.77
CA ILE A 10 11.59 9.01 -4.56
C ILE A 10 12.47 9.02 -3.31
N ALA A 11 13.67 8.47 -3.35
CA ALA A 11 14.62 8.50 -2.23
C ALA A 11 15.12 9.90 -1.87
N ALA A 12 15.03 10.86 -2.80
CA ALA A 12 15.32 12.27 -2.53
C ALA A 12 14.17 13.00 -1.81
N ILE A 13 12.95 12.45 -1.85
CA ILE A 13 11.72 13.05 -1.29
C ILE A 13 11.30 12.34 0.00
N ILE A 14 11.33 11.00 -0.01
CA ILE A 14 10.97 10.15 1.12
C ILE A 14 12.26 9.73 1.80
N ALA A 15 12.33 9.90 3.12
CA ALA A 15 13.48 9.50 3.89
C ALA A 15 13.74 7.98 3.70
N PRO A 16 15.00 7.55 3.43
CA PRO A 16 15.31 6.17 3.06
C PRO A 16 14.84 5.13 4.09
N GLU A 17 14.75 5.51 5.37
CA GLU A 17 14.26 4.64 6.43
C GLU A 17 12.74 4.37 6.40
N LYS A 18 11.98 5.12 5.58
CA LYS A 18 10.51 5.03 5.50
C LYS A 18 9.99 4.33 4.24
N ALA A 19 10.82 4.09 3.23
CA ALA A 19 10.41 3.49 1.97
C ALA A 19 11.15 2.16 1.73
N THR A 20 10.43 1.04 1.72
CA THR A 20 10.99 -0.26 1.36
C THR A 20 11.17 -0.35 -0.16
N ASP A 21 12.15 -1.14 -0.62
CA ASP A 21 12.32 -1.38 -2.07
C ASP A 21 11.01 -1.93 -2.68
N GLN A 22 10.28 -2.78 -1.93
CA GLN A 22 9.01 -3.34 -2.38
C GLN A 22 7.87 -2.32 -2.43
N TYR A 23 7.89 -1.28 -1.59
CA TYR A 23 6.96 -0.16 -1.66
C TYR A 23 7.29 0.74 -2.86
N ILE A 24 8.59 1.00 -3.12
CA ILE A 24 9.05 1.78 -4.27
C ILE A 24 8.68 1.07 -5.59
N SER A 25 8.87 -0.24 -5.69
CA SER A 25 8.44 -1.02 -6.86
C SER A 25 6.92 -0.94 -7.07
N ARG A 26 6.12 -0.98 -6.00
CA ARG A 26 4.66 -0.80 -6.11
C ARG A 26 4.29 0.59 -6.57
N LEU A 27 4.92 1.64 -6.02
CA LEU A 27 4.73 2.99 -6.52
C LEU A 27 5.10 3.08 -7.99
N PHE A 28 6.23 2.51 -8.41
CA PHE A 28 6.63 2.52 -9.82
C PHE A 28 5.55 1.90 -10.73
N LEU A 29 5.03 0.73 -10.35
CA LEU A 29 3.93 0.08 -11.08
C LEU A 29 2.63 0.89 -11.04
N ALA A 30 2.35 1.56 -9.93
CA ALA A 30 1.20 2.45 -9.80
C ALA A 30 1.34 3.71 -10.65
N PHE A 31 2.54 4.14 -11.03
CA PHE A 31 2.73 5.24 -11.98
C PHE A 31 2.77 4.75 -13.43
N ALA A 32 3.33 3.58 -13.71
CA ALA A 32 3.45 3.06 -15.07
C ALA A 32 2.09 2.53 -15.59
N THR A 33 1.55 3.15 -16.64
CA THR A 33 0.18 2.85 -17.11
C THR A 33 0.13 1.81 -18.22
N ASP A 34 1.17 1.75 -19.07
CA ASP A 34 1.19 0.92 -20.29
C ASP A 34 2.03 -0.37 -20.13
N ASP A 35 3.35 -0.29 -20.34
CA ASP A 35 4.21 -1.48 -20.43
C ASP A 35 4.77 -1.96 -19.07
N LYS A 36 4.44 -1.25 -17.98
CA LYS A 36 4.96 -1.44 -16.61
C LYS A 36 6.49 -1.48 -16.50
N LYS A 37 7.22 -1.09 -17.54
CA LYS A 37 8.70 -1.08 -17.60
C LYS A 37 9.24 0.33 -17.60
N THR A 38 8.45 1.30 -18.05
CA THR A 38 8.81 2.70 -18.04
C THR A 38 7.65 3.59 -17.58
N ILE A 39 8.00 4.66 -16.89
CA ILE A 39 7.10 5.78 -16.59
C ILE A 39 7.42 6.88 -17.59
N THR A 40 6.44 7.27 -18.39
CA THR A 40 6.50 8.42 -19.30
C THR A 40 6.16 9.71 -18.59
N PHE A 41 6.38 10.86 -19.24
CA PHE A 41 5.92 12.14 -18.68
C PHE A 41 4.40 12.22 -18.59
N GLN A 42 3.69 11.64 -19.57
CA GLN A 42 2.24 11.56 -19.55
C GLN A 42 1.75 10.78 -18.33
N ASP A 43 2.35 9.62 -18.04
CA ASP A 43 2.04 8.83 -16.85
C ASP A 43 2.18 9.64 -15.56
N LEU A 44 3.25 10.44 -15.43
CA LEU A 44 3.45 11.30 -14.26
C LEU A 44 2.35 12.35 -14.13
N ILE A 45 2.01 13.05 -15.21
CA ILE A 45 1.00 14.10 -15.20
C ILE A 45 -0.38 13.53 -14.91
N GLU A 46 -0.73 12.40 -15.52
CA GLU A 46 -2.01 11.71 -15.24
C GLU A 46 -2.10 11.30 -13.77
N CYS A 47 -1.06 10.67 -13.21
CA CYS A 47 -1.05 10.30 -11.79
C CYS A 47 -1.14 11.51 -10.87
N LEU A 48 -0.39 12.58 -11.14
CA LEU A 48 -0.47 13.81 -10.35
C LEU A 48 -1.84 14.47 -10.46
N SER A 49 -2.47 14.42 -11.63
CA SER A 49 -3.82 14.93 -11.85
C SER A 49 -4.89 14.12 -11.12
N LEU A 50 -4.65 12.84 -10.82
CA LEU A 50 -5.52 12.02 -9.97
C LEU A 50 -5.33 12.35 -8.49
N ILE A 51 -4.11 12.67 -8.06
CA ILE A 51 -3.82 12.97 -6.64
C ILE A 51 -4.27 14.39 -6.24
N GLN A 52 -4.34 15.32 -7.19
CA GLN A 52 -4.56 16.74 -6.90
C GLN A 52 -6.00 17.12 -6.52
N PRO A 53 -7.06 16.59 -7.16
CA PRO A 53 -8.41 16.67 -6.62
C PRO A 53 -8.37 15.82 -5.35
N ARG A 54 -8.34 16.42 -4.17
CA ARG A 54 -8.33 15.70 -2.89
C ARG A 54 -9.74 15.20 -2.53
N THR A 55 -10.45 14.65 -3.51
CA THR A 55 -11.80 14.09 -3.32
C THR A 55 -11.72 12.68 -2.75
N ALA A 56 -12.79 12.21 -2.12
CA ALA A 56 -12.85 10.84 -1.64
C ALA A 56 -12.68 9.82 -2.77
N GLU A 57 -13.33 10.05 -3.92
CA GLU A 57 -13.25 9.18 -5.09
C GLU A 57 -11.83 9.09 -5.67
N SER A 58 -11.17 10.22 -5.87
CA SER A 58 -9.80 10.24 -6.40
C SER A 58 -8.78 9.61 -5.44
N ASN A 59 -8.95 9.82 -4.13
CA ASN A 59 -8.14 9.15 -3.10
C ASN A 59 -8.39 7.63 -3.10
N ALA A 60 -9.65 7.20 -3.28
CA ALA A 60 -10.02 5.80 -3.41
C ALA A 60 -9.38 5.16 -4.64
N GLN A 61 -9.55 5.77 -5.82
CA GLN A 61 -8.94 5.31 -7.08
C GLN A 61 -7.42 5.19 -6.95
N TRP A 62 -6.77 6.20 -6.39
CA TRP A 62 -5.33 6.19 -6.19
C TRP A 62 -4.87 5.09 -5.21
N THR A 63 -5.60 4.90 -4.11
CA THR A 63 -5.29 3.88 -3.12
C THR A 63 -5.43 2.47 -3.68
N ILE A 64 -6.52 2.19 -4.41
CA ILE A 64 -6.72 0.90 -5.09
C ILE A 64 -5.58 0.65 -6.07
N ARG A 65 -5.20 1.66 -6.86
CA ARG A 65 -4.10 1.56 -7.83
C ARG A 65 -2.76 1.23 -7.17
N ILE A 66 -2.46 1.79 -6.00
CA ILE A 66 -1.24 1.46 -5.25
C ILE A 66 -1.28 0.03 -4.72
N ILE A 67 -2.44 -0.43 -4.23
CA ILE A 67 -2.60 -1.79 -3.68
C ILE A 67 -2.43 -2.84 -4.78
N THR A 68 -3.08 -2.66 -5.93
CA THR A 68 -3.09 -3.64 -7.02
C THR A 68 -1.89 -3.50 -7.96
N GLY A 69 -1.27 -2.31 -8.04
CA GLY A 69 -0.24 -2.00 -9.02
C GLY A 69 -0.78 -1.92 -10.46
N CYS A 70 -2.08 -1.67 -10.62
CA CYS A 70 -2.73 -1.43 -11.91
C CYS A 70 -3.99 -0.57 -11.76
N GLN A 71 -4.48 -0.06 -12.89
CA GLN A 71 -5.77 0.64 -12.96
C GLN A 71 -6.92 -0.38 -12.83
N THR A 72 -7.45 -0.53 -11.62
CA THR A 72 -8.64 -1.36 -11.33
C THR A 72 -9.58 -0.59 -10.41
N ASP A 73 -10.83 -1.02 -10.35
CA ASP A 73 -11.89 -0.49 -9.48
C ASP A 73 -12.09 -1.32 -8.21
N ARG A 74 -11.27 -2.36 -7.99
CA ARG A 74 -11.38 -3.26 -6.83
C ARG A 74 -10.08 -4.00 -6.54
N PHE A 75 -9.97 -4.54 -5.32
CA PHE A 75 -8.91 -5.44 -4.90
C PHE A 75 -9.44 -6.51 -3.94
N ALA A 76 -8.80 -7.67 -3.88
CA ALA A 76 -9.09 -8.72 -2.92
C ALA A 76 -8.06 -8.75 -1.78
N PHE A 77 -8.32 -9.59 -0.79
CA PHE A 77 -7.47 -9.72 0.40
C PHE A 77 -5.99 -10.03 0.09
N PRO A 78 -5.63 -10.89 -0.89
CA PRO A 78 -4.24 -11.17 -1.22
C PRO A 78 -3.47 -9.93 -1.70
N GLU A 79 -4.08 -9.06 -2.52
CA GLU A 79 -3.44 -7.81 -2.94
C GLU A 79 -3.26 -6.86 -1.76
N PHE A 80 -4.28 -6.73 -0.91
CA PHE A 80 -4.22 -5.88 0.28
C PHE A 80 -3.17 -6.34 1.29
N LEU A 81 -3.09 -7.65 1.55
CA LEU A 81 -2.07 -8.21 2.44
C LEU A 81 -0.67 -8.01 1.89
N SER A 82 -0.48 -8.21 0.59
CA SER A 82 0.79 -7.98 -0.11
C SER A 82 1.24 -6.52 0.03
N PHE A 83 0.32 -5.56 -0.17
CA PHE A 83 0.56 -4.14 0.06
C PHE A 83 0.91 -3.85 1.53
N THR A 84 0.10 -4.35 2.46
CA THR A 84 0.29 -4.13 3.91
C THR A 84 1.65 -4.66 4.36
N LYS A 85 2.07 -5.84 3.90
CA LYS A 85 3.41 -6.38 4.17
C LYS A 85 4.53 -5.52 3.60
N ALA A 86 4.34 -4.90 2.45
CA ALA A 86 5.36 -4.03 1.87
C ALA A 86 5.52 -2.71 2.63
N VAL A 87 4.42 -2.18 3.15
CA VAL A 87 4.40 -0.98 3.99
C VAL A 87 4.95 -1.27 5.39
N PHE A 88 4.54 -2.39 6.01
CA PHE A 88 4.86 -2.73 7.41
C PHE A 88 6.01 -3.72 7.59
N GLY A 89 6.55 -4.30 6.52
CA GLY A 89 7.68 -5.24 6.54
C GLY A 89 8.97 -4.68 7.13
N LEU A 90 9.00 -3.39 7.47
CA LEU A 90 10.01 -2.73 8.28
C LEU A 90 10.02 -3.15 9.77
N ASN A 91 8.94 -3.70 10.33
CA ASN A 91 8.85 -3.92 11.80
C ASN A 91 9.11 -5.36 12.29
N GLU A 92 9.28 -6.33 11.39
CA GLU A 92 9.55 -7.73 11.75
C GLU A 92 11.00 -8.16 11.44
N GLY A 93 11.74 -7.42 10.60
CA GLY A 93 13.07 -7.79 10.12
C GLY A 93 14.28 -7.34 10.96
N LYS A 94 14.10 -6.83 12.18
CA LYS A 94 15.22 -6.50 13.10
C LYS A 94 15.10 -7.20 14.46
N SER A 95 14.89 -8.51 14.42
CA SER A 95 15.24 -9.39 15.54
C SER A 95 15.98 -10.61 14.98
N ARG A 96 17.14 -10.34 14.40
CA ARG A 96 18.30 -11.23 14.48
C ARG A 96 18.86 -10.96 15.89
N ASP A 97 18.87 -11.91 16.80
CA ASP A 97 19.86 -12.99 16.78
C ASP A 97 19.28 -14.35 17.22
N GLU A 98 19.65 -15.38 16.46
CA GLU A 98 19.75 -16.75 16.95
C GLU A 98 20.79 -16.80 18.08
N TYR A 99 20.34 -16.87 19.33
CA TYR A 99 21.08 -17.58 20.39
C TYR A 99 20.06 -18.18 21.37
N GLU A 100 20.33 -19.44 21.73
CA GLU A 100 19.67 -20.22 22.76
C GLU A 100 19.40 -19.39 24.02
N ASP A 101 18.17 -19.36 24.55
CA ASP A 101 18.01 -19.62 25.98
C ASP A 101 16.57 -19.99 26.38
N VAL A 102 16.57 -20.82 27.41
CA VAL A 102 15.49 -21.46 28.12
C VAL A 102 14.60 -20.43 28.84
N ARG A 103 13.28 -20.67 28.82
CA ARG A 103 12.27 -20.12 29.75
C ARG A 103 12.19 -18.58 29.83
N ASN A 104 11.10 -18.00 29.31
CA ASN A 104 10.17 -17.22 30.14
C ASN A 104 8.98 -16.72 29.33
N ASN A 105 7.78 -16.99 29.84
CA ASN A 105 6.51 -16.37 29.47
C ASN A 105 6.65 -14.84 29.42
N LYS A 106 6.54 -14.27 28.22
CA LYS A 106 5.97 -12.93 27.99
C LYS A 106 5.17 -12.96 26.68
N GLU A 107 3.94 -13.44 26.80
CA GLU A 107 2.85 -13.18 25.85
C GLU A 107 2.56 -11.67 25.82
N GLY A 108 3.41 -10.92 25.13
CA GLY A 108 3.07 -9.60 24.64
C GLY A 108 2.33 -9.80 23.33
N ASN A 109 1.02 -9.60 23.34
CA ASN A 109 0.11 -9.72 22.20
C ASN A 109 0.52 -8.75 21.07
N LYS A 110 1.57 -9.10 20.31
CA LYS A 110 2.04 -8.34 19.16
C LYS A 110 1.17 -8.76 17.98
N GLU A 111 0.06 -8.06 17.81
CA GLU A 111 -0.85 -8.24 16.69
C GLU A 111 -0.04 -8.28 15.37
N THR A 112 -0.16 -9.37 14.62
CA THR A 112 0.63 -9.57 13.41
C THR A 112 0.14 -8.66 12.29
N VAL A 113 0.99 -8.42 11.29
CA VAL A 113 0.61 -7.65 10.09
C VAL A 113 -0.60 -8.28 9.39
N GLU A 114 -0.69 -9.62 9.38
CA GLU A 114 -1.83 -10.37 8.86
C GLU A 114 -3.11 -10.08 9.65
N GLN A 115 -3.05 -10.05 10.98
CA GLN A 115 -4.22 -9.78 11.83
C GLN A 115 -4.74 -8.37 11.57
N ARG A 116 -3.86 -7.36 11.51
CA ARG A 116 -4.22 -5.98 11.15
C ARG A 116 -4.83 -5.87 9.76
N ALA A 117 -4.17 -6.49 8.77
CA ALA A 117 -4.68 -6.50 7.41
C ALA A 117 -6.07 -7.15 7.34
N THR A 118 -6.30 -8.23 8.10
CA THR A 118 -7.59 -8.93 8.15
C THR A 118 -8.67 -8.05 8.75
N THR A 119 -8.39 -7.36 9.85
CA THR A 119 -9.35 -6.46 10.51
C THR A 119 -9.74 -5.31 9.58
N ILE A 120 -8.74 -4.61 9.02
CA ILE A 120 -8.99 -3.48 8.12
C ILE A 120 -9.74 -3.93 6.87
N PHE A 121 -9.36 -5.07 6.27
CA PHE A 121 -10.03 -5.57 5.07
C PHE A 121 -11.50 -5.87 5.34
N LYS A 122 -11.84 -6.47 6.48
CA LYS A 122 -13.24 -6.74 6.86
C LYS A 122 -14.05 -5.48 7.14
N GLU A 123 -13.42 -4.43 7.64
CA GLU A 123 -14.08 -3.13 7.83
C GLU A 123 -14.38 -2.45 6.49
N LEU A 124 -13.49 -2.63 5.50
CA LEU A 124 -13.68 -2.10 4.15
C LEU A 124 -14.68 -2.92 3.32
N ASP A 125 -14.60 -4.26 3.38
CA ASP A 125 -15.49 -5.21 2.69
C ASP A 125 -16.82 -5.36 3.46
N SER A 126 -17.66 -4.32 3.38
CA SER A 126 -18.91 -4.23 4.15
C SER A 126 -19.97 -5.24 3.72
N ASN A 127 -19.94 -5.71 2.47
CA ASN A 127 -20.89 -6.69 1.95
C ASN A 127 -20.36 -8.14 2.07
N GLY A 128 -19.08 -8.33 2.41
CA GLY A 128 -18.46 -9.64 2.68
C GLY A 128 -18.31 -10.49 1.43
N ASP A 129 -18.20 -9.87 0.25
CA ASP A 129 -18.07 -10.59 -1.02
C ASP A 129 -16.62 -10.98 -1.35
N GLY A 130 -15.67 -10.58 -0.51
CA GLY A 130 -14.24 -10.85 -0.65
C GLY A 130 -13.50 -9.82 -1.50
N TYR A 131 -14.17 -8.76 -1.95
CA TYR A 131 -13.60 -7.67 -2.72
C TYR A 131 -13.93 -6.32 -2.08
N VAL A 132 -12.94 -5.45 -2.01
CA VAL A 132 -13.16 -4.04 -1.69
C VAL A 132 -13.24 -3.29 -3.01
N THR A 133 -14.36 -2.63 -3.26
CA THR A 133 -14.61 -1.87 -4.48
C THR A 133 -14.28 -0.38 -4.32
N LEU A 134 -14.28 0.34 -5.45
CA LEU A 134 -14.13 1.78 -5.48
C LEU A 134 -15.21 2.48 -4.65
N GLU A 135 -16.44 1.97 -4.66
CA GLU A 135 -17.54 2.52 -3.88
C GLU A 135 -17.28 2.35 -2.38
N ASP A 136 -16.81 1.18 -1.94
CA ASP A 136 -16.48 0.91 -0.54
C ASP A 136 -15.37 1.85 -0.04
N MET A 137 -14.32 2.02 -0.86
CA MET A 137 -13.21 2.92 -0.55
C MET A 137 -13.64 4.39 -0.56
N THR A 138 -14.51 4.79 -1.49
CA THR A 138 -15.02 6.17 -1.55
C THR A 138 -15.82 6.49 -0.30
N ARG A 139 -16.74 5.60 0.11
CA ARG A 139 -17.50 5.74 1.37
C ARG A 139 -16.57 5.82 2.59
N PHE A 140 -15.51 5.00 2.62
CA PHE A 140 -14.51 5.05 3.68
C PHE A 140 -13.81 6.42 3.77
N PHE A 141 -13.42 7.01 2.63
CA PHE A 141 -12.79 8.33 2.61
C PHE A 141 -13.77 9.48 2.92
N GLU A 142 -15.04 9.36 2.51
CA GLU A 142 -16.09 10.34 2.87
C GLU A 142 -16.39 10.32 4.37
N GLY A 143 -16.50 9.12 4.97
CA GLY A 143 -16.75 8.95 6.39
C GLY A 143 -15.62 9.47 7.29
N ASN A 144 -14.37 9.38 6.83
CA ASN A 144 -13.19 9.86 7.55
C ASN A 144 -12.87 11.35 7.34
N GLN A 145 -13.65 12.09 6.52
CA GLN A 145 -13.42 13.51 6.27
C GLN A 145 -14.00 14.44 7.36
N TYR A 146 -14.62 13.87 8.40
CA TYR A 146 -15.27 14.58 9.51
C TYR A 146 -14.66 14.32 10.91
N LEU A 147 -13.43 13.77 10.96
CA LEU A 147 -12.61 13.64 12.19
C LEU A 147 -11.37 14.53 12.08
#